data_AF-A0A921FE42-F1
#
_entry.id   AF-A0A921FE42-F1
#
_cell.length_a   1.000
_cell.length_b   1.000
_cell.length_c   1.000
_cell.angle_alpha   90.00
_cell.angle_beta   90.00
_cell.angle_gamma   90.00
#
_symmetry.space_group_name_H-M   'P 1'
#
loop_
_entity.id
_entity.type
_entity.pdbx_description
1 polymer ?
#
loop_
_entity_poly.entity_id
_entity_poly.type
_entity_poly.pdbx_seq_one_letter_code
_entity_poly.pdbx_strand_id
1 'polypeptide(L)'
;MKPAYIFKTLAVCFLMAVTACSGNDGGEDSGTVSGDLTLSISKTVIEANGTDAVTVAVMKGETDITSQSKVYMEDPSGNTSSFKETSFSTTTEGDYVFYAYYEGVKTENITVRAFKNIPSLPADSKPEQNTGFAKRVLAVQHTGTWCQFCPYLIRGIEYYQQNYPDNRAVFVAAHNDDDLTSEASDKVTSFLGVPGFPSFSVDFTNLTQEYRKDAAKEAEFLASKIDQAASNGCKTGISVASENAGSSVVVNVKVKSANVDNCRVAVWLLEDGIVAAQTGGSSTEVHNNVLWASSSTVAYGDRIQLDADGAGQNVYRMDVSNVHDLSNCRLVVFTAVPNASGRFVVDNVVTCPLDGQTAFEYE
;
A
#
# COMPACT_ATOMS: atom_id res chain seq x y z
N MET A 1 -10.55 -24.03 36.34
CA MET A 1 -10.48 -22.75 37.09
C MET A 1 -9.28 -21.97 36.58
N LYS A 2 -9.54 -20.91 35.82
CA LYS A 2 -8.59 -19.91 35.32
C LYS A 2 -9.32 -18.56 35.39
N PRO A 3 -8.69 -17.46 35.81
CA PRO A 3 -9.41 -16.20 36.02
C PRO A 3 -9.70 -15.53 34.68
N ALA A 4 -10.93 -15.03 34.55
CA ALA A 4 -11.38 -14.19 33.46
C ALA A 4 -10.95 -12.75 33.72
N TYR A 5 -10.31 -12.10 32.75
CA TYR A 5 -10.06 -10.66 32.79
C TYR A 5 -11.03 -9.96 31.85
N ILE A 6 -11.99 -9.28 32.47
CA ILE A 6 -12.96 -8.37 31.85
C ILE A 6 -12.22 -7.06 31.55
N PHE A 7 -12.10 -6.69 30.28
CA PHE A 7 -11.65 -5.35 29.87
C PHE A 7 -12.73 -4.33 30.29
N LYS A 8 -12.41 -3.50 31.28
CA LYS A 8 -13.23 -2.34 31.66
C LYS A 8 -12.78 -1.13 30.86
N THR A 9 -13.71 -0.57 30.10
CA THR A 9 -13.65 0.77 29.50
C THR A 9 -13.31 1.79 30.59
N LEU A 10 -12.20 2.49 30.44
CA LEU A 10 -11.76 3.51 31.39
C LEU A 10 -12.55 4.80 31.14
N ALA A 11 -13.66 4.97 31.86
CA ALA A 11 -14.29 6.28 32.04
C ALA A 11 -13.54 7.02 33.15
N VAL A 12 -12.77 8.04 32.80
CA VAL A 12 -12.07 8.89 33.77
C VAL A 12 -13.05 9.94 34.30
N CYS A 13 -13.63 9.67 35.47
CA CYS A 13 -14.34 10.66 36.28
C CYS A 13 -13.32 11.40 37.15
N PHE A 14 -13.12 12.70 36.91
CA PHE A 14 -12.29 13.55 37.76
C PHE A 14 -13.17 14.23 38.83
N LEU A 15 -12.94 13.89 40.10
CA LEU A 15 -13.53 14.59 41.26
C LEU A 15 -12.80 15.93 41.45
N MET A 16 -13.55 17.04 41.45
CA MET A 16 -13.06 18.32 41.98
C MET A 16 -13.23 18.38 43.49
N ALA A 17 -12.11 18.47 44.20
CA ALA A 17 -12.08 18.91 45.59
C ALA A 17 -12.04 20.45 45.62
N VAL A 18 -13.06 21.07 46.20
CA VAL A 18 -13.07 22.49 46.50
C VAL A 18 -12.46 22.74 47.88
N THR A 19 -11.35 23.47 47.90
CA THR A 19 -10.94 24.24 49.07
C THR A 19 -10.74 25.69 48.63
N ALA A 20 -11.55 26.56 49.24
CA ALA A 20 -11.55 27.99 49.03
C ALA A 20 -10.27 28.66 49.55
N CYS A 21 -9.74 29.61 48.78
CA CYS A 21 -9.01 30.75 49.31
C CYS A 21 -9.45 32.01 48.54
N SER A 22 -9.87 32.99 49.33
CA SER A 22 -10.23 34.36 48.97
C SER A 22 -9.02 35.12 48.40
N GLY A 23 -9.19 35.80 47.27
CA GLY A 23 -8.22 36.76 46.73
C GLY A 23 -8.70 37.36 45.41
N ASN A 24 -9.28 38.55 45.49
CA ASN A 24 -9.63 39.40 44.35
C ASN A 24 -8.36 40.02 43.77
N ASP A 25 -8.00 39.67 42.53
CA ASP A 25 -7.44 40.62 41.56
C ASP A 25 -7.68 40.12 40.14
N GLY A 26 -8.15 41.05 39.30
CA GLY A 26 -8.60 40.80 37.94
C GLY A 26 -7.45 40.41 37.02
N GLY A 27 -7.57 39.21 36.47
CA GLY A 27 -6.94 38.79 35.23
C GLY A 27 -7.87 37.77 34.60
N GLU A 28 -8.47 38.11 33.47
CA GLU A 28 -9.08 37.10 32.61
C GLU A 28 -7.96 36.17 32.17
N ASP A 29 -7.83 35.03 32.87
CA ASP A 29 -7.03 33.90 32.39
C ASP A 29 -7.80 33.32 31.19
N SER A 30 -7.64 33.97 30.04
CA SER A 30 -7.96 33.34 28.77
C SER A 30 -6.96 32.20 28.62
N GLY A 31 -7.34 31.01 29.12
CA GLY A 31 -6.57 29.80 29.00
C GLY A 31 -6.31 29.49 27.52
N THR A 32 -5.26 30.08 26.97
CA THR A 32 -4.84 29.87 25.59
C THR A 32 -4.32 28.46 25.49
N VAL A 33 -5.16 27.57 24.96
CA VAL A 33 -4.76 26.23 24.56
C VAL A 33 -3.62 26.38 23.56
N SER A 34 -2.46 25.82 23.87
CA SER A 34 -1.21 25.94 23.09
C SER A 34 -0.92 24.64 22.36
N GLY A 35 -0.43 24.73 21.13
CA GLY A 35 -0.10 23.57 20.29
C GLY A 35 -0.60 23.72 18.86
N ASP A 36 -0.18 22.79 17.99
CA ASP A 36 -0.58 22.76 16.59
C ASP A 36 -2.05 22.37 16.44
N LEU A 37 -2.75 23.04 15.53
CA LEU A 37 -4.15 22.76 15.20
C LEU A 37 -4.21 21.60 14.20
N THR A 38 -4.82 20.48 14.59
CA THR A 38 -4.95 19.30 13.74
C THR A 38 -6.39 18.78 13.70
N LEU A 39 -6.76 18.21 12.56
CA LEU A 39 -7.97 17.41 12.44
C LEU A 39 -7.58 15.95 12.69
N SER A 40 -8.31 15.26 13.55
CA SER A 40 -8.13 13.84 13.84
C SER A 40 -9.30 13.05 13.26
N ILE A 41 -8.97 12.04 12.45
CA ILE A 41 -9.92 11.10 11.84
C ILE A 41 -9.45 9.69 12.20
N SER A 42 -10.33 8.86 12.75
CA SER A 42 -9.93 7.52 13.27
C SER A 42 -9.45 6.53 12.21
N LYS A 43 -9.88 6.69 10.96
CA LYS A 43 -9.41 5.93 9.79
C LYS A 43 -9.83 6.64 8.52
N THR A 44 -9.10 6.43 7.42
CA THR A 44 -9.34 7.13 6.14
C THR A 44 -10.10 6.30 5.12
N VAL A 45 -10.48 5.07 5.46
CA VAL A 45 -11.27 4.18 4.60
C VAL A 45 -12.47 3.64 5.37
N ILE A 46 -13.64 3.69 4.73
CA ILE A 46 -14.88 3.08 5.23
C ILE A 46 -15.59 2.30 4.13
N GLU A 47 -16.37 1.30 4.55
CA GLU A 47 -17.37 0.71 3.68
C GLU A 47 -18.59 1.64 3.56
N ALA A 48 -19.04 1.90 2.33
CA ALA A 48 -20.21 2.70 2.02
C ALA A 48 -21.54 1.93 2.29
N ASN A 49 -21.70 1.43 3.52
CA ASN A 49 -22.85 0.62 3.97
C ASN A 49 -23.76 1.37 4.99
N GLY A 50 -23.43 2.61 5.34
CA GLY A 50 -24.15 3.44 6.31
C GLY A 50 -23.87 3.14 7.79
N THR A 51 -23.08 2.11 8.09
CA THR A 51 -22.75 1.67 9.46
C THR A 51 -21.26 1.70 9.77
N ASP A 52 -20.40 1.50 8.77
CA ASP A 52 -18.97 1.64 8.96
C ASP A 52 -18.59 3.12 9.03
N ALA A 53 -18.08 3.55 10.17
CA ALA A 53 -17.98 4.96 10.52
C ALA A 53 -16.56 5.36 10.94
N VAL A 54 -16.24 6.62 10.71
CA VAL A 54 -15.05 7.29 11.25
C VAL A 54 -15.48 8.26 12.34
N THR A 55 -14.62 8.48 13.32
CA THR A 55 -14.81 9.56 14.31
C THR A 55 -13.99 10.78 13.90
N VAL A 56 -14.54 11.96 14.13
CA VAL A 56 -13.94 13.25 13.76
C VAL A 56 -13.74 14.09 15.02
N ALA A 57 -12.51 14.58 15.23
CA ALA A 57 -12.18 15.49 16.32
C ALA A 57 -11.21 16.57 15.85
N VAL A 58 -11.20 17.73 16.52
CA VAL A 58 -10.25 18.82 16.30
C VAL A 58 -9.39 18.98 17.53
N MET A 59 -8.07 18.88 17.36
CA MET A 59 -7.10 18.94 18.45
C MET A 59 -6.26 20.20 18.34
N LYS A 60 -5.92 20.81 19.48
CA LYS A 60 -4.87 21.83 19.58
C LYS A 60 -3.81 21.32 20.55
N GLY A 61 -2.69 20.86 20.01
CA GLY A 61 -1.79 19.97 20.75
C GLY A 61 -2.53 18.70 21.20
N GLU A 62 -2.51 18.42 22.50
CA GLU A 62 -3.20 17.25 23.08
C GLU A 62 -4.65 17.54 23.53
N THR A 63 -5.11 18.78 23.40
CA THR A 63 -6.45 19.18 23.87
C THR A 63 -7.49 19.05 22.77
N ASP A 64 -8.57 18.30 23.05
CA ASP A 64 -9.75 18.26 22.19
C ASP A 64 -10.52 19.59 22.28
N ILE A 65 -10.60 20.28 21.15
CA ILE A 65 -11.30 21.55 20.97
C ILE A 65 -12.41 21.45 19.91
N THR A 66 -12.91 20.24 19.65
CA THR A 66 -13.94 19.96 18.63
C THR A 66 -15.17 20.84 18.80
N SER A 67 -15.67 21.00 20.02
CA SER A 67 -16.84 21.83 20.33
C SER A 67 -16.64 23.33 20.12
N GLN A 68 -15.38 23.79 20.08
CA GLN A 68 -15.00 25.19 19.87
C GLN A 68 -14.67 25.48 18.39
N SER A 69 -14.60 24.43 17.57
CA SER A 69 -14.16 24.51 16.18
C SER A 69 -15.34 24.38 15.22
N LYS A 70 -15.15 24.84 13.98
CA LYS A 70 -16.11 24.65 12.89
C LYS A 70 -15.58 23.62 11.92
N VAL A 71 -16.19 22.44 11.91
CA VAL A 71 -15.83 21.36 10.96
C VAL A 71 -16.69 21.47 9.70
N TYR A 72 -16.06 21.20 8.57
CA TYR A 72 -16.67 21.17 7.25
C TYR A 72 -16.36 19.85 6.56
N MET A 73 -17.29 19.40 5.74
CA MET A 73 -17.16 18.23 4.89
C MET A 73 -17.58 18.59 3.47
N GLU A 74 -16.71 18.30 2.51
CA GLU A 74 -17.02 18.27 1.09
C GLU A 74 -17.41 16.85 0.68
N ASP A 75 -18.56 16.70 0.01
CA ASP A 75 -19.03 15.41 -0.49
C ASP A 75 -18.43 15.06 -1.88
N PRO A 76 -18.60 13.82 -2.37
CA PRO A 76 -18.08 13.41 -3.68
C PRO A 76 -18.62 14.22 -4.88
N SER A 77 -19.69 14.99 -4.69
CA SER A 77 -20.24 15.90 -5.72
C SER A 77 -19.63 17.30 -5.66
N GLY A 78 -18.70 17.54 -4.73
CA GLY A 78 -18.04 18.83 -4.51
C GLY A 78 -18.87 19.81 -3.66
N ASN A 79 -19.95 19.36 -3.02
CA ASN A 79 -20.74 20.23 -2.15
C ASN A 79 -20.15 20.26 -0.75
N THR A 80 -19.78 21.45 -0.29
CA THR A 80 -19.30 21.65 1.08
C THR A 80 -20.46 22.01 2.03
N SER A 81 -20.50 21.36 3.19
CA SER A 81 -21.45 21.65 4.27
C SER A 81 -20.76 21.69 5.63
N SER A 82 -21.39 22.35 6.61
CA SER A 82 -20.92 22.31 8.00
C SER A 82 -21.25 20.95 8.60
N PHE A 83 -20.22 20.28 9.12
CA PHE A 83 -20.35 19.00 9.81
C PHE A 83 -20.42 19.25 11.32
N LYS A 84 -21.52 18.84 11.95
CA LYS A 84 -21.80 19.10 13.38
C LYS A 84 -21.73 17.86 14.26
N GLU A 85 -21.66 16.69 13.63
CA GLU A 85 -21.57 15.41 14.32
C GLU A 85 -20.12 15.11 14.71
N THR A 86 -19.91 14.05 15.47
CA THR A 86 -18.58 13.53 15.81
C THR A 86 -18.28 12.19 15.12
N SER A 87 -19.24 11.66 14.37
CA SER A 87 -19.14 10.39 13.65
C SER A 87 -19.71 10.54 12.24
N PHE A 88 -19.03 9.98 11.26
CA PHE A 88 -19.42 10.00 9.85
C PHE A 88 -19.46 8.58 9.28
N SER A 89 -20.60 8.21 8.69
CA SER A 89 -20.77 7.06 7.83
C SER A 89 -21.56 7.47 6.58
N THR A 90 -21.52 6.65 5.53
CA THR A 90 -22.22 6.93 4.28
C THR A 90 -22.64 5.65 3.57
N THR A 91 -23.64 5.74 2.69
CA THR A 91 -24.00 4.70 1.71
C THR A 91 -23.56 5.06 0.29
N THR A 92 -22.98 6.26 0.13
CA THR A 92 -22.51 6.80 -1.14
C THR A 92 -21.01 6.63 -1.21
N GLU A 93 -20.56 6.01 -2.30
CA GLU A 93 -19.15 5.81 -2.60
C GLU A 93 -18.49 7.10 -3.08
N GLY A 94 -17.22 7.30 -2.72
CA GLY A 94 -16.42 8.43 -3.14
C GLY A 94 -15.59 9.05 -2.02
N ASP A 95 -14.93 10.14 -2.37
CA ASP A 95 -14.02 10.87 -1.48
C ASP A 95 -14.78 11.97 -0.74
N TYR A 96 -14.65 11.96 0.60
CA TYR A 96 -15.19 12.98 1.49
C TYR A 96 -14.03 13.73 2.12
N VAL A 97 -13.96 15.05 1.89
CA VAL A 97 -12.85 15.87 2.38
C VAL A 97 -13.28 16.64 3.62
N PHE A 98 -12.61 16.36 4.74
CA PHE A 98 -12.83 17.03 6.01
C PHE A 98 -11.75 18.07 6.28
N TYR A 99 -12.15 19.19 6.84
CA TYR A 99 -11.26 20.21 7.40
C TYR A 99 -11.99 21.01 8.49
N ALA A 100 -11.24 21.67 9.37
CA ALA A 100 -11.80 22.50 10.42
C ALA A 100 -11.19 23.89 10.47
N TYR A 101 -11.93 24.83 11.07
CA TYR A 101 -11.45 26.15 11.43
C TYR A 101 -11.56 26.38 12.94
N TYR A 102 -10.48 26.89 13.54
CA TYR A 102 -10.45 27.40 14.90
C TYR A 102 -9.75 28.76 14.91
N GLU A 103 -10.40 29.78 15.47
CA GLU A 103 -9.88 31.17 15.52
C GLU A 103 -9.42 31.72 14.15
N GLY A 104 -10.06 31.28 13.05
CA GLY A 104 -9.73 31.68 11.68
C GLY A 104 -8.58 30.89 11.04
N VAL A 105 -7.92 30.00 11.77
CA VAL A 105 -6.88 29.10 11.23
C VAL A 105 -7.54 27.82 10.73
N LYS A 106 -7.14 27.38 9.53
CA LYS A 106 -7.63 26.15 8.88
C LYS A 106 -6.69 24.97 9.20
N THR A 107 -7.25 23.78 9.44
CA THR A 107 -6.46 22.54 9.45
C THR A 107 -6.05 22.11 8.03
N GLU A 108 -5.12 21.17 7.94
CA GLU A 108 -4.96 20.36 6.72
C GLU A 108 -6.27 19.63 6.36
N ASN A 109 -6.41 19.31 5.08
CA ASN A 109 -7.52 18.50 4.59
C ASN A 109 -7.24 17.01 4.86
N ILE A 110 -8.25 16.27 5.31
CA ILE A 110 -8.20 14.81 5.41
C ILE A 110 -9.30 14.22 4.55
N THR A 111 -8.92 13.33 3.64
CA THR A 111 -9.86 12.61 2.78
C THR A 111 -10.22 11.27 3.42
N VAL A 112 -11.52 11.04 3.63
CA VAL A 112 -12.11 9.74 3.95
C VAL A 112 -12.70 9.16 2.67
N ARG A 113 -12.23 7.99 2.27
CA ARG A 113 -12.68 7.30 1.06
C ARG A 113 -13.68 6.22 1.42
N ALA A 114 -14.89 6.33 0.87
CA ALA A 114 -15.94 5.34 1.06
C ALA A 114 -16.00 4.42 -0.16
N PHE A 115 -15.87 3.10 0.04
CA PHE A 115 -15.93 2.11 -1.04
C PHE A 115 -17.10 1.15 -0.86
N LYS A 116 -17.65 0.65 -1.96
CA LYS A 116 -18.59 -0.48 -1.94
C LYS A 116 -17.87 -1.80 -2.15
N ASN A 117 -18.41 -2.86 -1.56
CA ASN A 117 -17.95 -4.24 -1.72
C ASN A 117 -16.46 -4.37 -1.39
N ILE A 118 -16.07 -3.97 -0.18
CA ILE A 118 -14.69 -4.11 0.26
C ILE A 118 -14.47 -5.59 0.62
N PRO A 119 -13.56 -6.32 -0.05
CA PRO A 119 -13.29 -7.70 0.31
C PRO A 119 -12.69 -7.76 1.72
N SER A 120 -13.19 -8.69 2.53
CA SER A 120 -12.71 -8.89 3.90
C SER A 120 -11.26 -9.36 3.90
N LEU A 121 -10.43 -8.80 4.76
CA LEU A 121 -9.06 -9.26 4.95
C LEU A 121 -9.04 -10.59 5.71
N PRO A 122 -8.05 -11.47 5.45
CA PRO A 122 -7.85 -12.66 6.27
C PRO A 122 -7.48 -12.28 7.71
N ALA A 123 -7.78 -13.18 8.65
CA ALA A 123 -7.43 -12.98 10.06
C ALA A 123 -5.91 -12.89 10.25
N ASP A 124 -5.47 -11.92 11.06
CA ASP A 124 -4.08 -11.79 11.45
C ASP A 124 -3.76 -12.78 12.58
N SER A 125 -2.74 -13.62 12.38
CA SER A 125 -2.29 -14.60 13.38
C SER A 125 -1.55 -13.96 14.56
N LYS A 126 -1.02 -12.74 14.40
CA LYS A 126 -0.26 -12.00 15.42
C LYS A 126 -0.70 -10.51 15.45
N PRO A 127 -1.96 -10.21 15.86
CA PRO A 127 -2.54 -8.86 15.73
C PRO A 127 -1.78 -7.76 16.50
N GLU A 128 -1.11 -8.10 17.60
CA GLU A 128 -0.32 -7.15 18.40
C GLU A 128 1.12 -6.97 17.91
N GLN A 129 1.54 -7.69 16.87
CA GLN A 129 2.90 -7.68 16.34
C GLN A 129 3.00 -6.82 15.07
N ASN A 130 3.97 -5.90 15.04
CA ASN A 130 4.25 -4.99 13.92
C ASN A 130 5.72 -5.07 13.44
N THR A 131 6.40 -6.17 13.75
CA THR A 131 7.79 -6.48 13.36
C THR A 131 7.94 -7.96 13.04
N GLY A 132 9.12 -8.39 12.54
CA GLY A 132 9.40 -9.81 12.28
C GLY A 132 8.55 -10.39 11.15
N PHE A 133 8.43 -9.64 10.06
CA PHE A 133 7.73 -10.08 8.86
C PHE A 133 8.68 -10.85 7.95
N ALA A 134 8.15 -11.86 7.26
CA ALA A 134 8.94 -12.58 6.28
C ALA A 134 9.23 -11.68 5.07
N LYS A 135 10.51 -11.49 4.76
CA LYS A 135 10.94 -10.74 3.58
C LYS A 135 10.75 -11.58 2.31
N ARG A 136 10.05 -11.00 1.35
CA ARG A 136 10.01 -11.39 -0.06
C ARG A 136 10.60 -10.27 -0.93
N VAL A 137 11.15 -10.64 -2.08
CA VAL A 137 11.90 -9.73 -2.95
C VAL A 137 11.12 -9.49 -4.24
N LEU A 138 10.88 -8.24 -4.60
CA LEU A 138 10.34 -7.91 -5.90
C LEU A 138 11.46 -8.05 -6.94
N ALA A 139 11.28 -8.92 -7.93
CA ALA A 139 12.25 -9.19 -8.98
C ALA A 139 11.67 -8.76 -10.33
N VAL A 140 12.20 -7.68 -10.91
CA VAL A 140 11.68 -7.12 -12.17
C VAL A 140 12.61 -7.45 -13.32
N GLN A 141 12.11 -8.22 -14.27
CA GLN A 141 12.66 -8.38 -15.60
C GLN A 141 12.19 -7.21 -16.46
N HIS A 142 13.13 -6.46 -17.04
CA HIS A 142 12.85 -5.45 -18.06
C HIS A 142 13.11 -6.09 -19.42
N THR A 143 12.09 -6.14 -20.28
CA THR A 143 12.12 -6.95 -21.50
C THR A 143 11.36 -6.31 -22.66
N GLY A 144 11.45 -6.93 -23.83
CA GLY A 144 10.66 -6.60 -25.02
C GLY A 144 10.71 -7.75 -26.03
N THR A 145 9.64 -7.96 -26.78
CA THR A 145 9.53 -9.02 -27.81
C THR A 145 10.55 -8.83 -28.95
N TRP A 146 10.99 -7.60 -29.20
CA TRP A 146 12.01 -7.24 -30.18
C TRP A 146 13.45 -7.54 -29.71
N CYS A 147 13.66 -7.81 -28.42
CA CYS A 147 14.99 -7.94 -27.83
C CYS A 147 15.58 -9.34 -28.02
N GLN A 148 16.61 -9.46 -28.87
CA GLN A 148 17.26 -10.74 -29.20
C GLN A 148 17.89 -11.46 -27.99
N PHE A 149 18.29 -10.71 -26.94
CA PHE A 149 18.99 -11.27 -25.77
C PHE A 149 18.06 -11.58 -24.60
N CYS A 150 16.82 -11.05 -24.63
CA CYS A 150 15.83 -11.24 -23.57
C CYS A 150 15.44 -12.71 -23.34
N PRO A 151 15.44 -13.61 -24.35
CA PRO A 151 15.28 -15.05 -24.10
C PRO A 151 16.23 -15.63 -23.06
N TYR A 152 17.48 -15.16 -22.97
CA TYR A 152 18.43 -15.68 -21.98
C TYR A 152 17.99 -15.39 -20.54
N LEU A 153 17.46 -14.20 -20.28
CA LEU A 153 16.94 -13.83 -18.96
C LEU A 153 15.64 -14.60 -18.66
N ILE A 154 14.75 -14.76 -19.64
CA ILE A 154 13.51 -15.57 -19.51
C ILE A 154 13.87 -16.99 -19.06
N ARG A 155 14.79 -17.66 -19.76
CA ARG A 155 15.22 -19.03 -19.43
C ARG A 155 15.88 -19.09 -18.04
N GLY A 156 16.63 -18.07 -17.64
CA GLY A 156 17.23 -17.97 -16.30
C GLY A 156 16.19 -17.87 -15.19
N ILE A 157 15.12 -17.09 -15.41
CA ILE A 157 13.99 -16.96 -14.47
C ILE A 157 13.23 -18.28 -14.36
N GLU A 158 12.91 -18.92 -15.48
CA GLU A 158 12.25 -20.24 -15.50
C GLU A 158 13.09 -21.27 -14.74
N TYR A 159 14.40 -21.30 -14.98
CA TYR A 159 15.31 -22.20 -14.27
C TYR A 159 15.35 -21.90 -12.77
N TYR A 160 15.38 -20.62 -12.38
CA TYR A 160 15.31 -20.23 -10.97
C TYR A 160 14.02 -20.75 -10.32
N GLN A 161 12.87 -20.50 -10.92
CA GLN A 161 11.56 -20.90 -10.39
C GLN A 161 11.42 -22.43 -10.24
N GLN A 162 12.09 -23.20 -11.12
CA GLN A 162 12.08 -24.66 -11.07
C GLN A 162 13.05 -25.26 -10.03
N ASN A 163 14.15 -24.57 -9.69
CA ASN A 163 15.27 -25.17 -8.97
C ASN A 163 15.58 -24.55 -7.60
N TYR A 164 14.95 -23.43 -7.23
CA TYR A 164 15.20 -22.76 -5.94
C TYR A 164 14.02 -22.95 -4.98
N PRO A 165 14.13 -23.89 -4.01
CA PRO A 165 12.99 -24.33 -3.19
C PRO A 165 12.47 -23.25 -2.22
N ASP A 166 13.32 -22.31 -1.81
CA ASP A 166 12.92 -21.24 -0.87
C ASP A 166 12.14 -20.12 -1.56
N ASN A 167 12.18 -20.05 -2.91
CA ASN A 167 11.51 -19.11 -3.81
C ASN A 167 10.96 -17.83 -3.14
N ARG A 168 11.88 -16.96 -2.69
CA ARG A 168 11.54 -15.72 -1.98
C ARG A 168 11.26 -14.54 -2.91
N ALA A 169 11.40 -14.74 -4.22
CA ALA A 169 11.19 -13.72 -5.23
C ALA A 169 9.76 -13.72 -5.80
N VAL A 170 9.24 -12.53 -6.03
CA VAL A 170 8.03 -12.30 -6.82
C VAL A 170 8.47 -11.68 -8.14
N PHE A 171 8.42 -12.48 -9.22
CA PHE A 171 8.82 -12.03 -10.55
C PHE A 171 7.73 -11.19 -11.22
N VAL A 172 8.20 -10.17 -11.96
CA VAL A 172 7.41 -9.26 -12.80
C VAL A 172 8.17 -9.02 -14.10
N ALA A 173 7.48 -9.06 -15.23
CA ALA A 173 7.99 -8.69 -16.54
C ALA A 173 7.43 -7.32 -16.94
N ALA A 174 8.30 -6.30 -16.91
CA ALA A 174 8.03 -4.97 -17.44
C ALA A 174 8.45 -4.94 -18.91
N HIS A 175 7.46 -4.95 -19.79
CA HIS A 175 7.64 -4.88 -21.24
C HIS A 175 7.76 -3.42 -21.71
N ASN A 176 8.52 -3.20 -22.79
CA ASN A 176 8.68 -1.87 -23.38
C ASN A 176 8.68 -1.92 -24.91
N ASP A 177 7.98 -0.95 -25.51
CA ASP A 177 7.86 -0.69 -26.95
C ASP A 177 7.45 -1.94 -27.76
N ASP A 178 6.46 -2.68 -27.25
CA ASP A 178 5.82 -3.83 -27.90
C ASP A 178 4.34 -4.01 -27.49
N ASP A 179 3.67 -5.01 -28.06
CA ASP A 179 2.24 -5.30 -27.81
C ASP A 179 1.93 -5.71 -26.36
N LEU A 180 2.95 -6.04 -25.56
CA LEU A 180 2.81 -6.43 -24.14
C LEU A 180 3.14 -5.26 -23.20
N THR A 181 3.43 -4.09 -23.75
CA THR A 181 3.77 -2.88 -23.00
C THR A 181 2.54 -2.26 -22.38
N SER A 182 2.68 -1.81 -21.13
CA SER A 182 1.67 -1.07 -20.40
C SER A 182 2.24 0.23 -19.83
N GLU A 183 1.36 1.18 -19.49
CA GLU A 183 1.80 2.40 -18.81
C GLU A 183 2.54 2.06 -17.50
N ALA A 184 2.08 1.05 -16.75
CA ALA A 184 2.74 0.61 -15.53
C ALA A 184 4.17 0.12 -15.79
N SER A 185 4.39 -0.67 -16.85
CA SER A 185 5.72 -1.11 -17.25
C SER A 185 6.63 0.07 -17.61
N ASP A 186 6.14 1.02 -18.41
CA ASP A 186 6.92 2.21 -18.78
C ASP A 186 7.31 3.07 -17.57
N LYS A 187 6.40 3.25 -16.60
CA LYS A 187 6.73 3.98 -15.35
C LYS A 187 7.82 3.27 -14.57
N VAL A 188 7.78 1.94 -14.47
CA VAL A 188 8.78 1.15 -13.73
C VAL A 188 10.14 1.23 -14.40
N THR A 189 10.20 1.00 -15.72
CA THR A 189 11.44 1.10 -16.52
C THR A 189 12.03 2.51 -16.47
N SER A 190 11.20 3.55 -16.58
CA SER A 190 11.62 4.95 -16.47
C SER A 190 12.12 5.31 -15.06
N PHE A 191 11.39 4.91 -14.01
CA PHE A 191 11.78 5.16 -12.62
C PHE A 191 13.15 4.54 -12.29
N LEU A 192 13.43 3.37 -12.85
CA LEU A 192 14.70 2.67 -12.64
C LEU A 192 15.84 3.20 -13.51
N GLY A 193 15.54 3.98 -14.56
CA GLY A 193 16.53 4.49 -15.48
C GLY A 193 17.18 3.36 -16.28
N VAL A 194 16.37 2.41 -16.74
CA VAL A 194 16.83 1.22 -17.47
C VAL A 194 17.61 1.63 -18.74
N PRO A 195 18.89 1.26 -18.86
CA PRO A 195 19.74 1.71 -19.97
C PRO A 195 19.56 0.88 -21.25
N GLY A 196 18.94 -0.30 -21.14
CA GLY A 196 18.65 -1.19 -22.26
C GLY A 196 18.15 -2.55 -21.81
N PHE A 197 17.89 -3.42 -22.79
CA PHE A 197 17.17 -4.68 -22.59
C PHE A 197 18.03 -5.90 -23.04
N PRO A 198 17.97 -7.04 -22.31
CA PRO A 198 17.28 -7.21 -21.04
C PRO A 198 17.99 -6.45 -19.91
N SER A 199 17.23 -6.06 -18.89
CA SER A 199 17.77 -5.68 -17.59
C SER A 199 17.03 -6.42 -16.48
N PHE A 200 17.66 -6.54 -15.31
CA PHE A 200 17.08 -7.14 -14.12
C PHE A 200 17.30 -6.21 -12.92
N SER A 201 16.30 -6.10 -12.04
CA SER A 201 16.41 -5.32 -10.80
C SER A 201 15.67 -6.00 -9.67
N VAL A 202 16.14 -5.80 -8.44
CA VAL A 202 15.48 -6.30 -7.23
C VAL A 202 15.14 -5.16 -6.28
N ASP A 203 13.92 -5.15 -5.77
CA ASP A 203 13.41 -4.16 -4.81
C ASP A 203 13.64 -2.68 -5.21
N PHE A 204 13.60 -2.40 -6.52
CA PHE A 204 13.96 -1.10 -7.12
C PHE A 204 15.41 -0.65 -6.84
N THR A 205 16.28 -1.61 -6.61
CA THR A 205 17.72 -1.48 -6.47
C THR A 205 18.44 -2.49 -7.37
N ASN A 206 19.78 -2.50 -7.33
CA ASN A 206 20.60 -3.53 -7.98
C ASN A 206 20.27 -3.75 -9.46
N LEU A 207 19.90 -2.68 -10.18
CA LEU A 207 19.66 -2.72 -11.61
C LEU A 207 20.94 -3.18 -12.33
N THR A 208 20.81 -4.21 -13.15
CA THR A 208 21.90 -4.77 -13.96
C THR A 208 21.38 -5.07 -15.37
N GLN A 209 22.26 -4.88 -16.35
CA GLN A 209 22.02 -5.24 -17.75
C GLN A 209 22.90 -6.44 -18.16
N GLU A 210 23.04 -7.39 -17.24
CA GLU A 210 23.78 -8.64 -17.47
C GLU A 210 22.83 -9.78 -17.85
N TYR A 211 23.31 -10.67 -18.72
CA TYR A 211 22.64 -11.93 -19.05
C TYR A 211 23.67 -13.01 -19.36
N ARG A 212 23.35 -14.27 -19.04
CA ARG A 212 24.16 -15.46 -19.35
C ARG A 212 23.39 -16.38 -20.27
N LYS A 213 24.09 -16.95 -21.25
CA LYS A 213 23.50 -17.89 -22.20
C LYS A 213 23.09 -19.22 -21.57
N ASP A 214 23.77 -19.60 -20.49
CA ASP A 214 23.48 -20.80 -19.72
C ASP A 214 22.43 -20.45 -18.65
N ALA A 215 21.27 -21.10 -18.71
CA ALA A 215 20.13 -20.80 -17.85
C ALA A 215 20.40 -21.07 -16.37
N ALA A 216 21.19 -22.11 -16.05
CA ALA A 216 21.54 -22.43 -14.68
C ALA A 216 22.47 -21.36 -14.09
N LYS A 217 23.47 -20.91 -14.86
CA LYS A 217 24.35 -19.80 -14.46
C LYS A 217 23.61 -18.47 -14.37
N GLU A 218 22.61 -18.25 -15.22
CA GLU A 218 21.76 -17.06 -15.10
C GLU A 218 20.91 -17.12 -13.83
N ALA A 219 20.27 -18.25 -13.55
CA ALA A 219 19.53 -18.46 -12.31
C ALA A 219 20.41 -18.27 -11.06
N GLU A 220 21.66 -18.75 -11.07
CA GLU A 220 22.62 -18.54 -9.98
C GLU A 220 22.92 -17.05 -9.76
N PHE A 221 23.07 -16.29 -10.85
CA PHE A 221 23.24 -14.85 -10.75
C PHE A 221 22.00 -14.14 -10.19
N LEU A 222 20.81 -14.47 -10.69
CA LEU A 222 19.55 -13.92 -10.19
C LEU A 222 19.38 -14.23 -8.70
N ALA A 223 19.64 -15.47 -8.29
CA ALA A 223 19.61 -15.90 -6.90
C ALA A 223 20.56 -15.07 -6.04
N SER A 224 21.79 -14.82 -6.48
CA SER A 224 22.74 -14.00 -5.72
C SER A 224 22.22 -12.58 -5.43
N LYS A 225 21.49 -11.97 -6.38
CA LYS A 225 20.88 -10.64 -6.21
C LYS A 225 19.67 -10.70 -5.29
N ILE A 226 18.83 -11.73 -5.45
CA ILE A 226 17.64 -11.97 -4.65
C ILE A 226 18.03 -12.24 -3.19
N ASP A 227 19.00 -13.12 -2.95
CA ASP A 227 19.48 -13.47 -1.60
C ASP A 227 20.10 -12.27 -0.89
N GLN A 228 20.86 -11.45 -1.63
CA GLN A 228 21.38 -10.20 -1.10
C GLN A 228 20.25 -9.27 -0.66
N ALA A 229 19.22 -9.06 -1.49
CA ALA A 229 18.08 -8.23 -1.15
C ALA A 229 17.27 -8.82 0.04
N ALA A 230 17.06 -10.13 0.05
CA ALA A 230 16.35 -10.83 1.12
C ALA A 230 17.07 -10.73 2.47
N SER A 231 18.41 -10.72 2.47
CA SER A 231 19.23 -10.61 3.68
C SER A 231 19.07 -9.27 4.43
N ASN A 232 18.53 -8.24 3.77
CA ASN A 232 18.25 -6.95 4.41
C ASN A 232 17.02 -6.99 5.33
N GLY A 233 16.22 -8.06 5.28
CA GLY A 233 14.93 -8.15 5.96
C GLY A 233 13.90 -7.17 5.40
N CYS A 234 12.77 -7.03 6.09
CA CYS A 234 11.76 -6.02 5.80
C CYS A 234 11.27 -5.36 7.10
N LYS A 235 10.71 -4.16 6.95
CA LYS A 235 10.09 -3.40 8.04
C LYS A 235 8.57 -3.46 8.00
N THR A 236 8.00 -3.95 6.89
CA THR A 236 6.57 -3.92 6.61
C THR A 236 6.00 -5.31 6.37
N GLY A 237 4.83 -5.55 6.96
CA GLY A 237 3.97 -6.68 6.63
C GLY A 237 2.84 -6.23 5.71
N ILE A 238 2.38 -7.13 4.84
CA ILE A 238 1.29 -6.87 3.90
C ILE A 238 0.25 -7.99 4.03
N SER A 239 -1.03 -7.60 4.12
CA SER A 239 -2.18 -8.48 4.02
C SER A 239 -3.11 -7.92 2.95
N VAL A 240 -3.66 -8.81 2.11
CA VAL A 240 -4.41 -8.44 0.91
C VAL A 240 -5.67 -9.28 0.82
N ALA A 241 -6.75 -8.67 0.36
CA ALA A 241 -7.93 -9.36 -0.16
C ALA A 241 -8.36 -8.70 -1.46
N SER A 242 -8.82 -9.49 -2.42
CA SER A 242 -9.27 -8.98 -3.71
C SER A 242 -10.65 -9.52 -4.09
N GLU A 243 -11.39 -8.74 -4.85
CA GLU A 243 -12.65 -9.12 -5.48
C GLU A 243 -12.65 -8.62 -6.93
N ASN A 244 -12.87 -9.52 -7.87
CA ASN A 244 -13.00 -9.23 -9.28
C ASN A 244 -14.45 -8.84 -9.61
N ALA A 245 -14.66 -7.56 -9.94
CA ALA A 245 -15.94 -7.03 -10.37
C ALA A 245 -16.10 -7.01 -11.91
N GLY A 246 -15.29 -7.78 -12.63
CA GLY A 246 -15.33 -7.91 -14.10
C GLY A 246 -14.52 -6.83 -14.81
N SER A 247 -14.98 -5.57 -14.79
CA SER A 247 -14.24 -4.45 -15.41
C SER A 247 -13.28 -3.75 -14.44
N SER A 248 -13.33 -4.08 -13.16
CA SER A 248 -12.42 -3.56 -12.14
C SER A 248 -12.10 -4.62 -11.11
N VAL A 249 -10.92 -4.54 -10.51
CA VAL A 249 -10.56 -5.35 -9.34
C VAL A 249 -10.52 -4.44 -8.12
N VAL A 250 -11.29 -4.77 -7.08
CA VAL A 250 -11.25 -4.09 -5.78
C VAL A 250 -10.26 -4.82 -4.89
N VAL A 251 -9.32 -4.08 -4.31
CA VAL A 251 -8.21 -4.65 -3.54
C VAL A 251 -8.12 -3.94 -2.19
N ASN A 252 -8.38 -4.69 -1.13
CA ASN A 252 -8.22 -4.24 0.23
C ASN A 252 -6.82 -4.62 0.72
N VAL A 253 -6.01 -3.63 1.10
CA VAL A 253 -4.64 -3.82 1.55
C VAL A 253 -4.48 -3.29 2.96
N LYS A 254 -3.95 -4.12 3.85
CA LYS A 254 -3.51 -3.72 5.17
C LYS A 254 -2.00 -3.86 5.30
N VAL A 255 -1.37 -2.82 5.83
CA VAL A 255 0.06 -2.76 6.12
C VAL A 255 0.27 -2.66 7.61
N LYS A 256 1.34 -3.26 8.10
CA LYS A 256 1.82 -3.09 9.47
C LYS A 256 3.31 -2.76 9.46
N SER A 257 3.73 -1.82 10.28
CA SER A 257 5.14 -1.49 10.49
C SER A 257 5.35 -0.77 11.82
N ALA A 258 6.46 -1.06 12.50
CA ALA A 258 6.80 -0.38 13.75
C ALA A 258 7.55 0.95 13.55
N ASN A 259 8.24 1.18 12.41
CA ASN A 259 9.22 2.27 12.28
C ASN A 259 9.37 2.80 10.84
N VAL A 260 8.26 3.09 10.15
CA VAL A 260 8.30 3.63 8.79
C VAL A 260 7.47 4.89 8.68
N ASP A 261 8.17 6.03 8.65
CA ASP A 261 7.60 7.32 8.32
C ASP A 261 7.67 7.49 6.80
N ASN A 262 6.53 7.52 6.10
CA ASN A 262 6.40 7.55 4.63
C ASN A 262 6.45 6.18 3.93
N CYS A 263 5.57 5.27 4.37
CA CYS A 263 5.27 4.05 3.64
C CYS A 263 4.37 4.34 2.43
N ARG A 264 4.64 3.65 1.32
CA ARG A 264 3.81 3.66 0.12
C ARG A 264 3.39 2.25 -0.25
N VAL A 265 2.27 2.12 -0.95
CA VAL A 265 1.74 0.85 -1.44
C VAL A 265 1.42 0.98 -2.92
N ALA A 266 1.81 -0.02 -3.69
CA ALA A 266 1.33 -0.21 -5.05
C ALA A 266 0.69 -1.61 -5.16
N VAL A 267 -0.41 -1.66 -5.89
CA VAL A 267 -1.02 -2.90 -6.36
C VAL A 267 -0.79 -2.97 -7.86
N TRP A 268 -0.18 -4.05 -8.31
CA TRP A 268 0.03 -4.36 -9.71
C TRP A 268 -0.79 -5.57 -10.11
N LEU A 269 -1.34 -5.54 -11.32
CA LEU A 269 -1.96 -6.70 -11.93
C LEU A 269 -1.01 -7.27 -12.98
N LEU A 270 -0.74 -8.56 -12.85
CA LEU A 270 0.09 -9.34 -13.74
C LEU A 270 -0.73 -10.40 -14.46
N GLU A 271 -0.39 -10.68 -15.71
CA GLU A 271 -0.94 -11.79 -16.49
C GLU A 271 0.14 -12.81 -16.85
N ASP A 272 -0.20 -14.09 -16.72
CA ASP A 272 0.64 -15.22 -17.11
C ASP A 272 0.15 -15.84 -18.44
N GLY A 273 1.01 -16.61 -19.11
CA GLY A 273 0.59 -17.46 -20.23
C GLY A 273 0.34 -16.77 -21.58
N ILE A 274 0.78 -15.52 -21.77
CA ILE A 274 0.57 -14.81 -23.03
C ILE A 274 1.50 -15.38 -24.11
N VAL A 275 0.94 -15.87 -25.22
CA VAL A 275 1.73 -16.44 -26.32
C VAL A 275 2.03 -15.36 -27.36
N ALA A 276 3.32 -15.04 -27.55
CA ALA A 276 3.78 -14.06 -28.52
C ALA A 276 5.10 -14.48 -29.17
N ALA A 277 5.46 -13.85 -30.30
CA ALA A 277 6.75 -14.09 -30.92
C ALA A 277 7.85 -13.29 -30.21
N GLN A 278 8.97 -13.95 -29.90
CA GLN A 278 10.14 -13.34 -29.27
C GLN A 278 11.34 -13.42 -30.21
N THR A 279 11.93 -12.27 -30.51
CA THR A 279 13.18 -12.17 -31.28
C THR A 279 14.31 -12.89 -30.54
N GLY A 280 15.05 -13.73 -31.25
CA GLY A 280 16.10 -14.57 -30.66
C GLY A 280 15.57 -15.76 -29.84
N GLY A 281 14.25 -15.91 -29.73
CA GLY A 281 13.55 -16.98 -29.02
C GLY A 281 12.58 -17.74 -29.94
N SER A 282 11.43 -18.12 -29.41
CA SER A 282 10.37 -18.81 -30.16
C SER A 282 9.36 -17.86 -30.80
N SER A 283 8.70 -18.27 -31.89
CA SER A 283 7.52 -17.58 -32.44
C SER A 283 6.25 -17.80 -31.62
N THR A 284 6.28 -18.74 -30.68
CA THR A 284 5.20 -19.06 -29.73
C THR A 284 5.78 -19.05 -28.31
N GLU A 285 6.57 -18.04 -28.00
CA GLU A 285 7.15 -17.86 -26.68
C GLU A 285 6.03 -17.58 -25.67
N VAL A 286 6.13 -18.17 -24.48
CA VAL A 286 5.13 -17.96 -23.42
C VAL A 286 5.67 -16.90 -22.47
N HIS A 287 5.01 -15.75 -22.45
CA HIS A 287 5.31 -14.63 -21.58
C HIS A 287 4.50 -14.75 -20.29
N ASN A 288 5.22 -14.81 -19.17
CA ASN A 288 4.65 -14.88 -17.83
C ASN A 288 4.97 -13.60 -17.06
N ASN A 289 4.17 -13.32 -16.04
CA ASN A 289 4.32 -12.22 -15.11
C ASN A 289 4.25 -10.83 -15.77
N VAL A 290 3.55 -10.70 -16.91
CA VAL A 290 3.48 -9.46 -17.67
C VAL A 290 2.72 -8.41 -16.87
N LEU A 291 3.35 -7.26 -16.60
CA LEU A 291 2.75 -6.16 -15.85
C LEU A 291 1.79 -5.36 -16.73
N TRP A 292 0.49 -5.41 -16.43
CA TRP A 292 -0.56 -4.72 -17.20
C TRP A 292 -1.06 -3.43 -16.58
N ALA A 293 -1.27 -3.41 -15.27
CA ALA A 293 -1.91 -2.29 -14.60
C ALA A 293 -1.30 -2.03 -13.23
N SER A 294 -1.40 -0.77 -12.78
CA SER A 294 -1.03 -0.34 -11.44
C SER A 294 -2.14 0.50 -10.81
N SER A 295 -2.29 0.39 -9.50
CA SER A 295 -3.17 1.25 -8.71
C SER A 295 -2.67 2.70 -8.59
N SER A 296 -1.41 2.98 -8.97
CA SER A 296 -0.77 4.28 -8.82
C SER A 296 -0.21 4.81 -10.13
N THR A 297 -0.12 6.13 -10.24
CA THR A 297 0.49 6.83 -11.38
C THR A 297 2.02 6.90 -11.32
N VAL A 298 2.62 6.47 -10.19
CA VAL A 298 4.06 6.38 -10.00
C VAL A 298 4.48 4.95 -9.70
N ALA A 299 5.68 4.57 -10.14
CA ALA A 299 6.18 3.19 -10.04
C ALA A 299 6.23 2.62 -8.62
N TYR A 300 6.37 3.48 -7.59
CA TYR A 300 6.56 3.09 -6.20
C TYR A 300 5.31 3.30 -5.32
N GLY A 301 4.15 3.52 -5.94
CA GLY A 301 2.86 3.52 -5.25
C GLY A 301 2.48 4.82 -4.56
N ASP A 302 1.30 4.77 -3.95
CA ASP A 302 0.70 5.89 -3.23
C ASP A 302 1.01 5.80 -1.75
N ARG A 303 1.04 6.95 -1.07
CA ARG A 303 1.24 6.99 0.38
C ARG A 303 0.09 6.27 1.09
N ILE A 304 0.44 5.40 2.04
CA ILE A 304 -0.52 4.83 2.99
C ILE A 304 -0.36 5.54 4.34
N GLN A 305 -1.48 5.89 4.95
CA GLN A 305 -1.48 6.40 6.32
C GLN A 305 -1.36 5.23 7.28
N LEU A 306 -0.38 5.29 8.18
CA LEU A 306 -0.28 4.39 9.32
C LEU A 306 -0.80 5.12 10.57
N ASP A 307 -1.54 4.39 11.38
CA ASP A 307 -2.06 4.82 12.67
C ASP A 307 -0.95 4.74 13.73
N ALA A 308 -1.22 5.26 14.93
CA ALA A 308 -0.24 5.31 16.02
C ALA A 308 0.24 3.91 16.48
N ASP A 309 -0.55 2.87 16.22
CA ASP A 309 -0.17 1.49 16.49
C ASP A 309 0.72 0.89 15.38
N GLY A 310 0.95 1.60 14.28
CA GLY A 310 1.76 1.15 13.14
C GLY A 310 1.00 0.36 12.08
N ALA A 311 -0.32 0.22 12.20
CA ALA A 311 -1.16 -0.40 11.17
C ALA A 311 -1.75 0.67 10.24
N GLY A 312 -2.00 0.31 8.99
CA GLY A 312 -2.73 1.17 8.05
C GLY A 312 -3.49 0.33 7.04
N GLN A 313 -4.61 0.86 6.55
CA GLN A 313 -5.44 0.18 5.57
C GLN A 313 -5.78 1.14 4.43
N ASN A 314 -5.73 0.63 3.20
CA ASN A 314 -6.22 1.35 2.04
C ASN A 314 -6.93 0.38 1.09
N VAL A 315 -7.89 0.91 0.33
CA VAL A 315 -8.61 0.15 -0.70
C VAL A 315 -8.33 0.78 -2.05
N TYR A 316 -8.05 -0.07 -3.04
CA TYR A 316 -7.78 0.32 -4.41
C TYR A 316 -8.85 -0.28 -5.31
N ARG A 317 -9.33 0.50 -6.29
CA ARG A 317 -10.10 -0.03 -7.41
C ARG A 317 -9.25 0.14 -8.67
N MET A 318 -8.77 -0.98 -9.19
CA MET A 318 -7.97 -1.00 -10.41
C MET A 318 -8.89 -1.18 -11.61
N ASP A 319 -8.74 -0.33 -12.60
CA ASP A 319 -9.30 -0.57 -13.93
C ASP A 319 -8.50 -1.68 -14.61
N VAL A 320 -9.20 -2.70 -15.08
CA VAL A 320 -8.59 -3.89 -15.70
C VAL A 320 -9.21 -4.17 -17.07
N SER A 321 -9.89 -3.18 -17.66
CA SER A 321 -10.58 -3.33 -18.94
C SER A 321 -9.66 -3.69 -20.12
N ASN A 322 -8.37 -3.38 -20.00
CA ASN A 322 -7.38 -3.58 -21.06
C ASN A 322 -6.57 -4.87 -20.89
N VAL A 323 -6.88 -5.68 -19.86
CA VAL A 323 -6.23 -6.97 -19.63
C VAL A 323 -6.75 -8.00 -20.64
N HIS A 324 -5.86 -8.87 -21.14
CA HIS A 324 -6.21 -9.82 -22.18
C HIS A 324 -7.03 -11.00 -21.64
N ASP A 325 -6.57 -11.65 -20.56
CA ASP A 325 -7.30 -12.73 -19.89
C ASP A 325 -7.17 -12.65 -18.36
N LEU A 326 -8.24 -12.18 -17.70
CA LEU A 326 -8.30 -12.09 -16.24
C LEU A 326 -8.16 -13.44 -15.53
N SER A 327 -8.46 -14.57 -16.19
CA SER A 327 -8.32 -15.88 -15.57
C SER A 327 -6.86 -16.29 -15.35
N ASN A 328 -5.93 -15.71 -16.10
CA ASN A 328 -4.49 -15.88 -15.94
C ASN A 328 -3.84 -14.76 -15.11
N CYS A 329 -4.66 -13.95 -14.43
CA CYS A 329 -4.17 -12.79 -13.70
C CYS A 329 -4.02 -13.01 -12.20
N ARG A 330 -3.04 -12.31 -11.63
CA ARG A 330 -2.81 -12.22 -10.19
C ARG A 330 -2.32 -10.83 -9.81
N LEU A 331 -2.48 -10.49 -8.54
CA LEU A 331 -1.97 -9.24 -7.99
C LEU A 331 -0.56 -9.43 -7.42
N VAL A 332 0.26 -8.40 -7.59
CA VAL A 332 1.49 -8.16 -6.83
C VAL A 332 1.29 -6.90 -6.02
N VAL A 333 1.35 -7.02 -4.69
CA VAL A 333 1.19 -5.88 -3.78
C VAL A 333 2.50 -5.69 -3.04
N PHE A 334 3.06 -4.50 -3.10
CA PHE A 334 4.29 -4.21 -2.39
C PHE A 334 4.22 -2.88 -1.65
N THR A 335 5.06 -2.80 -0.63
CA THR A 335 5.33 -1.58 0.12
C THR A 335 6.64 -0.98 -0.35
N ALA A 336 6.70 0.35 -0.45
CA ALA A 336 7.93 1.07 -0.74
C ALA A 336 8.22 2.10 0.35
N VAL A 337 9.49 2.24 0.70
CA VAL A 337 9.99 3.16 1.73
C VAL A 337 11.20 3.94 1.20
N PRO A 338 11.43 5.18 1.65
CA PRO A 338 12.60 5.92 1.22
C PRO A 338 13.87 5.29 1.79
N ASN A 339 14.88 5.13 0.94
CA ASN A 339 16.23 4.79 1.37
C ASN A 339 16.97 6.04 1.92
N ALA A 340 18.25 5.88 2.29
CA ALA A 340 19.06 6.97 2.83
C ALA A 340 19.24 8.18 1.91
N SER A 341 19.06 8.02 0.58
CA SER A 341 19.09 9.13 -0.38
C SER A 341 17.71 9.70 -0.70
N GLY A 342 16.67 9.26 0.00
CA GLY A 342 15.28 9.69 -0.21
C GLY A 342 14.61 9.03 -1.42
N ARG A 343 15.25 8.09 -2.11
CA ARG A 343 14.66 7.34 -3.21
C ARG A 343 13.83 6.19 -2.66
N PHE A 344 12.62 6.00 -3.17
CA PHE A 344 11.78 4.85 -2.80
C PHE A 344 12.37 3.55 -3.31
N VAL A 345 12.47 2.57 -2.41
CA VAL A 345 12.84 1.18 -2.67
C VAL A 345 11.75 0.28 -2.11
N VAL A 346 11.60 -0.92 -2.66
CA VAL A 346 10.59 -1.86 -2.17
C VAL A 346 11.07 -2.48 -0.85
N ASP A 347 10.24 -2.40 0.18
CA ASP A 347 10.54 -2.97 1.49
C ASP A 347 10.05 -4.42 1.60
N ASN A 348 8.83 -4.70 1.14
CA ASN A 348 8.29 -6.06 1.06
C ASN A 348 7.29 -6.20 -0.08
N VAL A 349 7.01 -7.45 -0.50
CA VAL A 349 6.08 -7.76 -1.59
C VAL A 349 5.33 -9.06 -1.32
N VAL A 350 4.06 -9.12 -1.71
CA VAL A 350 3.26 -10.34 -1.68
C VAL A 350 2.49 -10.51 -2.98
N THR A 351 2.10 -11.74 -3.28
CA THR A 351 1.15 -12.05 -4.35
C THR A 351 -0.23 -12.33 -3.79
N CYS A 352 -1.29 -11.96 -4.50
CA CYS A 352 -2.66 -12.31 -4.15
C CYS A 352 -3.40 -12.76 -5.42
N PRO A 353 -4.07 -13.93 -5.44
CA PRO A 353 -4.93 -14.28 -6.56
C PRO A 353 -6.12 -13.32 -6.65
N LEU A 354 -6.72 -13.20 -7.84
CA LEU A 354 -8.03 -12.58 -7.97
C LEU A 354 -9.07 -13.41 -7.21
N ASP A 355 -10.05 -12.74 -6.59
CA ASP A 355 -11.07 -13.37 -5.74
C ASP A 355 -10.49 -14.18 -4.58
N GLY A 356 -9.36 -13.73 -4.05
CA GLY A 356 -8.69 -14.41 -2.96
C GLY A 356 -8.01 -13.48 -1.96
N GLN A 357 -7.21 -14.09 -1.08
CA GLN A 357 -6.65 -13.43 0.09
C GLN A 357 -5.21 -13.89 0.32
N THR A 358 -4.41 -12.98 0.85
CA THR A 358 -3.04 -13.23 1.32
C THR A 358 -2.90 -12.67 2.72
N ALA A 359 -2.61 -13.51 3.71
CA ALA A 359 -2.42 -13.09 5.09
C ALA A 359 -1.03 -12.49 5.32
N PHE A 360 -0.85 -11.81 6.46
CA PHE A 360 0.48 -11.41 6.91
C PHE A 360 1.39 -12.64 7.05
N GLU A 361 2.59 -12.54 6.49
CA GLU A 361 3.64 -13.54 6.65
C GLU A 361 4.64 -13.04 7.71
N TYR A 362 4.81 -13.80 8.79
CA TYR A 362 5.78 -13.52 9.86
C TYR A 362 6.91 -14.56 9.82
N GLU A 363 8.09 -14.16 10.31
CA GLU A 363 9.22 -15.06 10.53
C GLU A 363 8.95 -16.11 11.63
#